data_AF-A0A5C4WR39-F1
#
_entry.id   AF-A0A5C4WR39-F1
#
_cell.length_a   1.000
_cell.length_b   1.000
_cell.length_c   1.000
_cell.angle_alpha   90.00
_cell.angle_beta   90.00
_cell.angle_gamma   90.00
#
_symmetry.space_group_name_H-M   'P 1'
#
loop_
_entity.id
_entity.type
_entity.pdbx_description
1 polymer ?
#
loop_
_entity_poly.entity_id
_entity_poly.type
_entity_poly.pdbx_seq_one_letter_code
_entity_poly.pdbx_strand_id
1 'polypeptide(L)'
;MSAPAIAQGPTPSPTPATSPPSALTTPANEALAQAKKNNKRVEIESMRSESATFYANPDGKTVHMEMHTQPIRVKDADGEGFQPIDTTLVEADGVIKPMAAHGGLVLSAGRDKTLLKSQAADAVAKISWPSTLLEPRLKGDTATYPGAYGKGRDLVVTRPRPAFSSRSSSPSGPQDRSPSGCL
;
A
#
# COMPACT_ATOMS: atom_id res chain seq x y z
N MET A 1 12.37 -44.41 -52.88
CA MET A 1 12.47 -43.06 -52.31
C MET A 1 11.58 -43.04 -51.09
N SER A 2 12.16 -43.19 -49.90
CA SER A 2 11.43 -43.37 -48.64
C SER A 2 11.20 -42.01 -47.98
N ALA A 3 9.94 -41.69 -47.67
CA ALA A 3 9.55 -40.51 -46.91
C ALA A 3 9.62 -40.79 -45.40
N PRO A 4 9.92 -39.79 -44.54
CA PRO A 4 10.21 -40.00 -43.13
C PRO A 4 8.94 -40.19 -42.28
N ALA A 5 9.09 -40.99 -41.21
CA ALA A 5 8.12 -41.16 -40.14
C ALA A 5 8.06 -39.90 -39.27
N ILE A 6 6.85 -39.38 -39.02
CA ILE A 6 6.60 -38.35 -38.00
C ILE A 6 6.39 -39.08 -36.67
N ALA A 7 7.30 -38.87 -35.73
CA ALA A 7 7.15 -39.31 -34.35
C ALA A 7 6.01 -38.53 -33.68
N GLN A 8 5.01 -39.26 -33.16
CA GLN A 8 4.01 -38.70 -32.25
C GLN A 8 4.71 -38.38 -30.92
N GLY A 9 4.88 -37.09 -30.63
CA GLY A 9 5.36 -36.64 -29.31
C GLY A 9 4.37 -37.01 -28.20
N PRO A 10 4.85 -37.25 -26.96
CA PRO A 10 3.99 -37.60 -25.84
C PRO A 10 3.00 -36.47 -25.55
N THR A 11 1.74 -36.85 -25.38
CA THR A 11 0.63 -35.99 -24.97
C THR A 11 0.97 -35.30 -23.64
N PRO A 12 0.93 -33.96 -23.51
CA PRO A 12 1.06 -33.34 -22.20
C PRO A 12 -0.16 -33.73 -21.35
N SER A 13 0.10 -34.34 -20.19
CA SER A 13 -0.92 -34.62 -19.17
C SER A 13 -1.61 -33.31 -18.75
N PRO A 14 -2.92 -33.34 -18.43
CA PRO A 14 -3.61 -32.16 -17.93
C PRO A 14 -2.94 -31.71 -16.62
N THR A 15 -2.41 -30.49 -16.63
CA THR A 15 -1.98 -29.80 -15.43
C THR A 15 -3.19 -29.68 -14.50
N PRO A 16 -3.07 -29.97 -13.18
CA PRO A 16 -4.17 -29.70 -12.26
C PRO A 16 -4.49 -28.21 -12.35
N ALA A 17 -5.71 -27.92 -12.82
CA ALA A 17 -6.24 -26.58 -12.86
C ALA A 17 -6.26 -26.05 -11.43
N THR A 18 -5.38 -25.10 -11.14
CA THR A 18 -5.51 -24.19 -10.00
C THR A 18 -6.93 -23.65 -10.02
N SER A 19 -7.75 -24.13 -9.09
CA SER A 19 -9.11 -23.67 -8.90
C SER A 19 -9.05 -22.17 -8.56
N PRO A 20 -9.85 -21.30 -9.19
CA PRO A 20 -9.98 -19.92 -8.73
C PRO A 20 -10.52 -19.93 -7.30
N PRO A 21 -10.07 -19.01 -6.41
CA PRO A 21 -10.56 -18.94 -5.04
C PRO A 21 -12.07 -18.70 -5.05
N SER A 22 -12.80 -19.73 -4.66
CA SER A 22 -14.25 -19.72 -4.51
C SER A 22 -14.63 -19.06 -3.19
N ALA A 23 -15.71 -18.29 -3.21
CA ALA A 23 -16.36 -17.60 -2.10
C ALA A 23 -15.58 -16.44 -1.46
N LEU A 24 -16.03 -15.21 -1.80
CA LEU A 24 -15.89 -14.06 -0.92
C LEU A 24 -16.33 -14.47 0.51
N THR A 25 -15.43 -14.32 1.47
CA THR A 25 -15.62 -14.63 2.90
C THR A 25 -16.90 -13.98 3.44
N THR A 26 -17.55 -14.57 4.45
CA THR A 26 -18.70 -14.02 5.22
C THR A 26 -18.76 -12.48 5.35
N PRO A 27 -17.69 -11.76 5.73
CA PRO A 27 -17.68 -10.29 5.84
C PRO A 27 -18.03 -9.53 4.55
N ALA A 28 -17.67 -10.05 3.37
CA ALA A 28 -18.01 -9.39 2.11
C ALA A 28 -19.52 -9.50 1.79
N ASN A 29 -20.13 -10.64 2.11
CA ASN A 29 -21.58 -10.82 1.95
C ASN A 29 -22.38 -9.96 2.94
N GLU A 30 -21.89 -9.82 4.16
CA GLU A 30 -22.46 -8.91 5.16
C GLU A 30 -22.39 -7.46 4.70
N ALA A 31 -21.24 -7.03 4.18
CA ALA A 31 -21.06 -5.69 3.63
C ALA A 31 -21.99 -5.41 2.43
N LEU A 32 -22.21 -6.39 1.54
CA LEU A 32 -23.18 -6.29 0.44
C LEU A 32 -24.62 -6.16 0.94
N ALA A 33 -25.01 -6.94 1.95
CA ALA A 33 -26.33 -6.85 2.56
C ALA A 33 -26.54 -5.49 3.24
N GLN A 34 -25.53 -4.98 3.97
CA GLN A 34 -25.56 -3.66 4.60
C GLN A 34 -25.60 -2.53 3.56
N ALA A 35 -24.80 -2.63 2.49
CA ALA A 35 -24.76 -1.62 1.44
C ALA A 35 -26.13 -1.48 0.75
N LYS A 36 -26.79 -2.62 0.48
CA LYS A 36 -28.16 -2.66 -0.03
C LYS A 36 -29.18 -2.10 0.95
N LYS A 37 -29.10 -2.47 2.22
CA LYS A 37 -30.02 -1.99 3.27
C LYS A 37 -29.93 -0.48 3.47
N ASN A 38 -28.71 0.06 3.43
CA ASN A 38 -28.45 1.48 3.71
C ASN A 38 -28.46 2.34 2.43
N ASN A 39 -28.58 1.70 1.26
CA ASN A 39 -28.43 2.32 -0.07
C ASN A 39 -27.16 3.19 -0.18
N LYS A 40 -26.07 2.73 0.45
CA LYS A 40 -24.78 3.42 0.56
C LYS A 40 -23.67 2.40 0.37
N ARG A 41 -22.54 2.86 -0.16
CA ARG A 41 -21.34 2.04 -0.26
C ARG A 41 -20.82 1.71 1.13
N VAL A 42 -20.40 0.46 1.35
CA VAL A 42 -19.82 -0.02 2.61
C VAL A 42 -18.42 -0.57 2.33
N GLU A 43 -17.42 -0.15 3.11
CA GLU A 43 -16.05 -0.68 3.01
C GLU A 43 -15.98 -2.11 3.58
N ILE A 44 -15.22 -2.98 2.92
CA ILE A 44 -14.94 -4.35 3.36
C ILE A 44 -13.55 -4.35 4.00
N GLU A 45 -13.48 -3.96 5.27
CA GLU A 45 -12.20 -3.77 5.98
C GLU A 45 -11.33 -5.03 6.03
N SER A 46 -11.94 -6.22 6.08
CA SER A 46 -11.21 -7.50 6.11
C SER A 46 -10.42 -7.79 4.82
N MET A 47 -10.74 -7.11 3.72
CA MET A 47 -10.06 -7.25 2.44
C MET A 47 -9.08 -6.11 2.17
N ARG A 48 -8.98 -5.12 3.07
CA ARG A 48 -8.07 -3.98 2.87
C ARG A 48 -6.61 -4.43 2.89
N SER A 49 -5.79 -3.73 2.12
CA SER A 49 -4.33 -3.86 2.15
C SER A 49 -3.69 -2.48 2.27
N GLU A 50 -2.36 -2.44 2.29
CA GLU A 50 -1.59 -1.19 2.32
C GLU A 50 -1.96 -0.24 1.16
N SER A 51 -2.36 -0.79 0.01
CA SER A 51 -2.61 -0.04 -1.21
C SER A 51 -3.97 -0.33 -1.87
N ALA A 52 -4.80 -1.22 -1.32
CA ALA A 52 -6.10 -1.56 -1.88
C ALA A 52 -7.23 -1.39 -0.86
N THR A 53 -8.35 -0.84 -1.32
CA THR A 53 -9.59 -0.72 -0.56
C THR A 53 -10.73 -1.38 -1.33
N PHE A 54 -11.54 -2.18 -0.66
CA PHE A 54 -12.68 -2.87 -1.25
C PHE A 54 -13.98 -2.32 -0.69
N TYR A 55 -14.97 -2.14 -1.55
CA TYR A 55 -16.27 -1.65 -1.15
C TYR A 55 -17.41 -2.46 -1.77
N ALA A 56 -18.42 -2.78 -0.95
CA ALA A 56 -19.71 -3.25 -1.41
C ALA A 56 -20.55 -2.07 -1.94
N ASN A 57 -21.08 -2.18 -3.16
CA ASN A 57 -21.92 -1.13 -3.74
C ASN A 57 -23.38 -1.25 -3.26
N PRO A 58 -24.16 -0.14 -3.33
CA PRO A 58 -25.57 -0.10 -2.92
C PRO A 58 -26.49 -1.10 -3.63
N ASP A 59 -26.08 -1.62 -4.79
CA ASP A 59 -26.82 -2.65 -5.53
C ASP A 59 -26.86 -4.01 -4.80
N GLY A 60 -26.00 -4.20 -3.80
CA GLY A 60 -25.86 -5.45 -3.05
C GLY A 60 -25.35 -6.62 -3.88
N LYS A 61 -24.79 -6.36 -5.07
CA LYS A 61 -24.35 -7.37 -6.03
C LYS A 61 -22.96 -7.14 -6.56
N THR A 62 -22.42 -5.93 -6.48
CA THR A 62 -21.11 -5.61 -7.04
C THR A 62 -20.14 -5.15 -5.97
N VAL A 63 -18.87 -5.52 -6.16
CA VAL A 63 -17.76 -5.09 -5.32
C VAL A 63 -16.87 -4.17 -6.14
N HIS A 64 -16.45 -3.10 -5.51
CA HIS A 64 -15.60 -2.09 -6.06
C HIS A 64 -14.21 -2.17 -5.43
N MET A 65 -13.16 -2.12 -6.23
CA MET A 65 -11.79 -2.09 -5.75
C MET A 65 -11.14 -0.76 -6.16
N GLU A 66 -10.59 -0.07 -5.16
CA GLU A 66 -9.72 1.09 -5.35
C GLU A 66 -8.29 0.66 -5.06
N MET A 67 -7.40 0.82 -6.03
CA MET A 67 -5.99 0.42 -5.90
C MET A 67 -5.07 1.62 -6.12
N HIS A 68 -3.98 1.66 -5.37
CA HIS A 68 -2.97 2.70 -5.41
C HIS A 68 -1.61 2.10 -5.81
N THR A 69 -0.81 2.82 -6.57
CA THR A 69 0.55 2.35 -6.96
C THR A 69 1.53 2.36 -5.79
N GLN A 70 1.19 3.10 -4.73
CA GLN A 70 1.98 3.20 -3.52
C GLN A 70 1.08 2.95 -2.31
N PRO A 71 1.65 2.48 -1.18
CA PRO A 71 0.91 2.33 0.06
C PRO A 71 0.22 3.65 0.45
N ILE A 72 -1.05 3.57 0.84
CA ILE A 72 -1.82 4.68 1.42
C ILE A 72 -2.10 4.45 2.91
N ARG A 73 -1.85 3.23 3.39
CA ARG A 73 -1.97 2.82 4.78
C ARG A 73 -0.70 2.07 5.19
N VAL A 74 -0.40 2.10 6.48
CA VAL A 74 0.64 1.31 7.13
C VAL A 74 0.00 0.40 8.16
N LYS A 75 0.65 -0.72 8.47
CA LYS A 75 0.20 -1.56 9.57
C LYS A 75 0.27 -0.80 10.88
N ASP A 76 -0.71 -1.05 11.75
CA ASP A 76 -0.70 -0.55 13.11
C ASP A 76 0.46 -1.14 13.91
N ALA A 77 0.83 -0.50 15.01
CA ALA A 77 1.94 -0.94 15.86
C ALA A 77 1.75 -2.39 16.36
N ASP A 78 0.51 -2.80 16.58
CA ASP A 78 0.14 -4.15 17.03
C ASP A 78 0.06 -5.17 15.88
N GLY A 79 0.17 -4.74 14.61
CA GLY A 79 0.15 -5.59 13.43
C GLY A 79 -1.24 -6.11 13.01
N GLU A 80 -2.27 -5.90 13.82
CA GLU A 80 -3.64 -6.39 13.63
C GLU A 80 -4.49 -5.52 12.67
N GLY A 81 -4.00 -4.35 12.30
CA GLY A 81 -4.77 -3.37 11.54
C GLY A 81 -3.93 -2.53 10.60
N PHE A 82 -4.61 -1.64 9.89
CA PHE A 82 -4.02 -0.63 9.03
C PHE A 82 -4.53 0.76 9.46
N GLN A 83 -3.63 1.72 9.52
CA GLN A 83 -3.95 3.14 9.69
C GLN A 83 -3.54 3.94 8.44
N PRO A 84 -4.23 5.05 8.14
CA PRO A 84 -3.83 5.96 7.08
C PRO A 84 -2.38 6.43 7.27
N ILE A 85 -1.65 6.59 6.16
CA ILE A 85 -0.33 7.21 6.21
C ILE A 85 -0.47 8.68 6.59
N ASP A 86 0.15 9.04 7.70
CA ASP A 86 0.33 10.40 8.16
C ASP A 86 1.82 10.75 8.18
N THR A 87 2.22 11.56 7.20
CA THR A 87 3.60 12.05 7.07
C THR A 87 3.91 13.26 7.95
N THR A 88 2.96 13.71 8.79
CA THR A 88 3.18 14.80 9.74
C THR A 88 4.34 14.45 10.66
N LEU A 89 5.35 15.30 10.65
CA LEU A 89 6.56 15.13 11.45
C LEU A 89 6.31 15.62 12.86
N VAL A 90 6.59 14.75 13.83
CA VAL A 90 6.51 15.03 15.25
C VAL A 90 7.84 14.68 15.90
N GLU A 91 8.22 15.45 16.91
CA GLU A 91 9.36 15.11 17.76
C GLU A 91 8.89 14.18 18.88
N ALA A 92 9.56 13.03 19.02
CA ALA A 92 9.33 12.07 20.09
C ALA A 92 10.68 11.43 20.47
N ASP A 93 10.95 11.33 21.78
CA ASP A 93 12.17 10.69 22.31
C ASP A 93 13.49 11.26 21.75
N GLY A 94 13.55 12.58 21.50
CA GLY A 94 14.76 13.26 21.01
C GLY A 94 15.06 13.01 19.53
N VAL A 95 14.10 12.50 18.77
CA VAL A 95 14.17 12.33 17.32
C VAL A 95 12.87 12.76 16.66
N ILE A 96 12.93 13.09 15.38
CA ILE A 96 11.76 13.52 14.60
C ILE A 96 11.33 12.37 13.69
N LYS A 97 10.06 12.00 13.76
CA LYS A 97 9.50 10.89 12.99
C LYS A 97 8.14 11.27 12.41
N PRO A 98 7.75 10.69 11.27
CA PRO A 98 6.36 10.75 10.83
C PRO A 98 5.43 10.06 11.82
N MET A 99 4.20 10.55 11.98
CA MET A 99 3.17 9.91 12.83
C MET A 99 2.82 8.49 12.37
N ALA A 100 2.67 8.27 11.06
CA ALA A 100 2.38 6.96 10.49
C ALA A 100 2.92 6.87 9.05
N ALA A 101 4.11 6.29 8.84
CA ALA A 101 4.67 6.16 7.50
C ALA A 101 5.48 4.86 7.31
N HIS A 102 5.47 4.35 6.08
CA HIS A 102 6.23 3.17 5.69
C HIS A 102 7.72 3.51 5.61
N GLY A 103 8.62 2.60 6.01
CA GLY A 103 10.05 2.89 6.09
C GLY A 103 10.38 3.84 7.25
N GLY A 104 11.10 3.32 8.24
CA GLY A 104 11.41 3.97 9.51
C GLY A 104 12.34 5.17 9.35
N LEU A 105 11.82 6.27 8.82
CA LEU A 105 12.51 7.55 8.73
C LEU A 105 12.58 8.19 10.10
N VAL A 106 13.81 8.52 10.49
CA VAL A 106 14.14 9.21 11.71
C VAL A 106 15.04 10.38 11.33
N LEU A 107 14.52 11.58 11.51
CA LEU A 107 15.25 12.83 11.38
C LEU A 107 15.82 13.23 12.75
N SER A 108 16.92 13.97 12.75
CA SER A 108 17.51 14.47 14.00
C SER A 108 16.71 15.63 14.57
N ALA A 109 16.49 15.62 15.89
CA ALA A 109 15.95 16.77 16.61
C ALA A 109 16.96 17.93 16.73
N GLY A 110 18.10 17.87 16.04
CA GLY A 110 19.22 18.77 16.24
C GLY A 110 20.07 18.31 17.44
N ARG A 111 21.11 19.09 17.76
CA ARG A 111 22.09 18.86 18.83
C ARG A 111 23.11 17.74 18.56
N ASP A 112 22.95 16.99 17.47
CA ASP A 112 23.92 16.00 17.01
C ASP A 112 24.38 16.24 15.56
N LYS A 113 25.25 15.35 15.07
CA LYS A 113 25.75 15.34 13.68
C LYS A 113 24.98 14.34 12.81
N THR A 114 23.94 13.70 13.30
CA THR A 114 23.11 12.84 12.45
C THR A 114 22.09 13.73 11.77
N LEU A 115 21.90 13.62 10.45
CA LEU A 115 20.78 14.31 9.80
C LEU A 115 19.56 13.38 9.72
N LEU A 116 19.80 12.19 9.16
CA LEU A 116 18.75 11.27 8.77
C LEU A 116 19.21 9.85 9.00
N LYS A 117 18.33 9.04 9.54
CA LYS A 117 18.40 7.58 9.52
C LYS A 117 17.11 7.09 8.89
N SER A 118 17.17 6.19 7.93
CA SER A 118 15.99 5.52 7.39
C SER A 118 16.22 4.03 7.34
N GLN A 119 15.22 3.26 7.76
CA GLN A 119 15.22 1.81 7.61
C GLN A 119 14.11 1.40 6.64
N ALA A 120 14.50 0.89 5.48
CA ALA A 120 13.64 0.11 4.59
C ALA A 120 13.93 -1.38 4.81
N ALA A 121 13.01 -2.26 4.39
CA ALA A 121 13.02 -3.70 4.67
C ALA A 121 14.41 -4.36 4.53
N ASP A 122 15.20 -3.95 3.54
CA ASP A 122 16.51 -4.54 3.25
C ASP A 122 17.69 -3.55 3.35
N ALA A 123 17.44 -2.30 3.76
CA ALA A 123 18.45 -1.25 3.72
C ALA A 123 18.33 -0.23 4.86
N VAL A 124 19.45 0.02 5.52
CA VAL A 124 19.61 1.14 6.46
C VAL A 124 20.43 2.22 5.78
N ALA A 125 19.85 3.40 5.61
CA ALA A 125 20.57 4.59 5.17
C ALA A 125 20.78 5.53 6.36
N LYS A 126 22.02 6.02 6.53
CA LYS A 126 22.35 7.05 7.51
C LYS A 126 23.09 8.17 6.82
N ILE A 127 22.56 9.39 6.94
CA ILE A 127 23.20 10.61 6.47
C ILE A 127 23.66 11.38 7.70
N SER A 128 24.94 11.70 7.74
CA SER A 128 25.56 12.51 8.80
C SER A 128 25.90 13.90 8.26
N TRP A 129 25.90 14.90 9.13
CA TRP A 129 26.20 16.28 8.82
C TRP A 129 27.61 16.67 9.32
N PRO A 130 28.34 17.56 8.63
CA PRO A 130 29.69 17.94 9.03
C PRO A 130 29.77 18.63 10.40
N SER A 131 28.76 19.43 10.74
CA SER A 131 28.62 20.19 11.98
C SER A 131 27.39 19.76 12.77
N THR A 132 27.33 20.14 14.04
CA THR A 132 26.13 19.97 14.87
C THR A 132 24.97 20.74 14.25
N LEU A 133 23.83 20.05 14.05
CA LEU A 133 22.61 20.67 13.56
C LEU A 133 21.89 21.39 14.70
N LEU A 134 21.31 22.55 14.41
CA LEU A 134 20.35 23.19 15.32
C LEU A 134 19.01 22.44 15.28
N GLU A 135 18.19 22.68 16.30
CA GLU A 135 16.81 22.20 16.31
C GLU A 135 16.05 22.67 15.06
N PRO A 136 15.40 21.76 14.33
CA PRO A 136 14.61 22.13 13.18
C PRO A 136 13.24 22.70 13.59
N ARG A 137 12.68 23.53 12.71
CA ARG A 137 11.27 23.93 12.78
C ARG A 137 10.43 22.93 11.99
N LEU A 138 9.39 22.40 12.61
CA LEU A 138 8.47 21.43 12.00
C LEU A 138 7.23 22.13 11.47
N LYS A 139 6.81 21.75 10.25
CA LYS A 139 5.56 22.19 9.64
C LYS A 139 5.01 21.08 8.76
N GLY A 140 3.99 20.37 9.23
CA GLY A 140 3.38 19.25 8.49
C GLY A 140 4.42 18.16 8.22
N ASP A 141 4.65 17.85 6.96
CA ASP A 141 5.62 16.86 6.47
C ASP A 141 7.04 17.44 6.25
N THR A 142 7.29 18.67 6.70
CA THR A 142 8.53 19.41 6.46
C THR A 142 9.27 19.73 7.76
N ALA A 143 10.58 19.44 7.77
CA ALA A 143 11.53 19.85 8.81
C ALA A 143 12.55 20.84 8.23
N THR A 144 12.68 22.00 8.85
CA THR A 144 13.61 23.07 8.43
C THR A 144 14.70 23.27 9.47
N TYR A 145 15.94 22.94 9.14
CA TYR A 145 17.12 23.15 9.98
C TYR A 145 17.74 24.53 9.68
N PRO A 146 17.59 25.51 10.58
CA PRO A 146 18.07 26.86 10.34
C PRO A 146 19.60 26.92 10.36
N GLY A 147 20.20 27.63 9.39
CA GLY A 147 21.64 27.84 9.34
C GLY A 147 22.49 26.56 9.18
N ALA A 148 21.89 25.47 8.69
CA ALA A 148 22.57 24.17 8.50
C ALA A 148 23.79 24.27 7.57
N TYR A 149 23.82 25.25 6.66
CA TYR A 149 24.95 25.55 5.79
C TYR A 149 25.65 26.87 6.19
N GLY A 150 25.52 27.33 7.42
CA GLY A 150 26.02 28.64 7.86
C GLY A 150 24.97 29.75 7.77
N LYS A 151 25.36 30.96 8.20
CA LYS A 151 24.41 32.06 8.47
C LYS A 151 23.52 32.35 7.26
N GLY A 152 22.20 32.22 7.45
CA GLY A 152 21.18 32.50 6.44
C GLY A 152 20.93 31.39 5.42
N ARG A 153 21.47 30.18 5.61
CA ARG A 153 21.27 29.04 4.70
C ARG A 153 20.70 27.84 5.44
N ASP A 154 19.42 27.57 5.18
CA ASP A 154 18.66 26.53 5.86
C ASP A 154 18.64 25.24 5.04
N LEU A 155 18.56 24.10 5.71
CA LEU A 155 18.31 22.80 5.09
C LEU A 155 16.84 22.44 5.31
N VAL A 156 16.12 22.15 4.24
CA VAL A 156 14.71 21.75 4.29
C VAL A 156 14.59 20.30 3.86
N VAL A 157 13.94 19.49 4.68
CA VAL A 157 13.65 18.08 4.41
C VAL A 157 12.14 17.90 4.38
N THR A 158 11.62 17.38 3.27
CA THR A 158 10.18 17.16 3.06
C THR A 158 9.92 15.70 2.74
N ARG A 159 8.86 15.13 3.33
CA ARG A 159 8.40 13.77 3.03
C ARG A 159 7.03 13.78 2.34
N PRO A 160 6.98 13.84 1.00
CA PRO A 160 5.72 13.93 0.29
C PRO A 160 4.87 12.66 0.44
N ARG A 161 3.55 12.84 0.41
CA ARG A 161 2.60 11.71 0.33
C ARG A 161 2.68 11.03 -1.04
N PRO A 162 2.59 9.70 -1.09
CA PRO A 162 2.49 8.98 -2.35
C PRO A 162 1.23 9.36 -3.14
N ALA A 163 1.33 9.51 -4.46
CA ALA A 163 0.23 9.98 -5.31
C ALA A 163 0.10 9.19 -6.63
N PHE A 164 -0.83 8.23 -6.67
CA PHE A 164 -1.50 7.69 -7.87
C PHE A 164 -2.67 6.80 -7.44
N SER A 165 -3.81 6.83 -8.15
CA SER A 165 -5.00 6.01 -7.85
C SER A 165 -5.62 5.49 -9.16
N SER A 166 -5.98 4.21 -9.18
CA SER A 166 -6.76 3.57 -10.26
C SER A 166 -8.01 2.91 -9.70
N ARG A 167 -9.06 2.83 -10.54
CA ARG A 167 -10.42 2.45 -10.14
C ARG A 167 -10.92 1.30 -11.01
N SER A 168 -11.36 0.20 -10.41
CA SER A 168 -12.01 -0.91 -11.13
C SER A 168 -13.23 -1.43 -10.37
N SER A 169 -14.24 -1.91 -11.11
CA SER A 169 -15.47 -2.49 -10.55
C SER A 169 -15.73 -3.84 -11.19
N SER A 170 -16.01 -4.86 -10.39
CA SER A 170 -16.35 -6.20 -10.89
C SER A 170 -17.74 -6.61 -10.42
N PRO A 171 -18.58 -7.19 -11.27
CA PRO A 171 -19.83 -7.79 -10.84
C PRO A 171 -19.57 -9.04 -9.98
N SER A 172 -20.17 -9.11 -8.79
CA SER A 172 -20.18 -10.31 -7.96
C SER A 172 -21.43 -11.11 -8.35
N GLY A 173 -21.29 -11.90 -9.42
CA GLY A 173 -22.29 -12.85 -9.87
C GLY A 173 -21.60 -14.15 -10.26
N PRO A 174 -22.26 -15.32 -10.12
CA PRO A 174 -21.70 -16.57 -10.62
C PRO A 174 -21.40 -16.39 -12.12
N GLN A 175 -20.14 -16.56 -12.51
CA GLN A 175 -19.76 -16.61 -13.91
C GLN A 175 -20.39 -17.88 -14.48
N ASP A 176 -21.47 -17.72 -15.21
CA ASP A 176 -22.06 -18.78 -16.01
C ASP A 176 -21.05 -19.15 -17.11
N ARG A 177 -20.20 -20.14 -16.82
CA ARG A 177 -19.43 -20.84 -17.84
C ARG A 177 -20.41 -21.68 -18.66
N SER A 178 -21.06 -21.04 -19.62
CA SER A 178 -21.75 -21.75 -20.70
C SER A 178 -20.68 -22.39 -21.60
N PRO A 179 -20.61 -23.73 -21.74
CA PRO A 179 -19.73 -24.35 -22.71
C PRO A 179 -20.34 -24.15 -24.10
N SER A 180 -19.70 -23.33 -24.93
CA SER A 180 -20.00 -23.30 -26.37
C SER A 180 -19.79 -24.69 -26.94
N GLY A 181 -20.88 -25.37 -27.26
CA GLY A 181 -20.87 -26.60 -28.05
C GLY A 181 -20.24 -26.31 -29.42
N CYS A 182 -19.23 -27.09 -29.76
CA CYS A 182 -18.78 -27.22 -31.15
C CYS A 182 -19.81 -28.05 -31.91
N LEU A 183 -20.40 -27.44 -32.94
CA LEU A 183 -20.99 -28.11 -34.10
C LEU A 183 -19.92 -28.21 -35.19
#